data_AF-A0A7S0BH87-F1
#
_entry.id   AF-A0A7S0BH87-F1
#
_cell.length_a   1.000
_cell.length_b   1.000
_cell.length_c   1.000
_cell.angle_alpha   90.00
_cell.angle_beta   90.00
_cell.angle_gamma   90.00
#
_symmetry.space_group_name_H-M   'P 1'
#
loop_
_entity.id
_entity.type
_entity.pdbx_description
1 polymer ?
#
loop_
_entity_poly.entity_id
_entity_poly.type
_entity_poly.pdbx_seq_one_letter_code
_entity_poly.pdbx_strand_id
1 'polypeptide(L)'
;PRMKISGRKSTLPCKKSIIRMCNSSISKVLDLIVLCDQPLPRLGKESTFYSPTDLNKKIMFTPESLEPLLSVSYGGTGSGKSFETAEDMRSWLRTQLEGSVLLSKSISGSLEPHVAVSSELREVALHVMKQELGTETLG
;
A
#
# COMPACT_ATOMS: atom_id res chain seq x y z
N PRO A 1 5.16 -1.06 -18.16
CA PRO A 1 5.54 -1.45 -16.77
C PRO A 1 7.06 -1.63 -16.70
N ARG A 2 7.72 -1.23 -15.60
CA ARG A 2 9.16 -1.42 -15.40
C ARG A 2 9.39 -1.90 -13.97
N MET A 3 10.34 -2.81 -13.78
CA MET A 3 10.72 -3.36 -12.48
C MET A 3 12.24 -3.51 -12.45
N LYS A 4 12.86 -3.23 -11.31
CA LYS A 4 14.29 -3.47 -11.11
C LYS A 4 14.43 -4.60 -10.10
N ILE A 5 15.22 -5.61 -10.45
CA ILE A 5 15.56 -6.74 -9.58
C ILE A 5 17.04 -6.64 -9.26
N SER A 6 17.40 -6.79 -7.98
CA SER A 6 18.78 -6.73 -7.51
C SER A 6 18.95 -7.73 -6.36
N GLY A 7 19.41 -8.93 -6.69
CA GLY A 7 19.48 -10.04 -5.73
C GLY A 7 18.11 -10.36 -5.15
N ARG A 8 17.95 -10.24 -3.83
CA ARG A 8 16.66 -10.45 -3.13
C ARG A 8 15.75 -9.21 -3.09
N LYS A 9 16.21 -8.07 -3.60
CA LYS A 9 15.43 -6.82 -3.60
C LYS A 9 14.75 -6.64 -4.94
N SER A 10 13.48 -6.29 -4.92
CA SER A 10 12.74 -5.98 -6.14
C SER A 10 11.80 -4.79 -5.93
N THR A 11 11.61 -3.98 -6.96
CA THR A 11 10.66 -2.86 -6.95
C THR A 11 9.29 -3.31 -7.48
N LEU A 12 8.19 -2.70 -7.05
CA LEU A 12 6.88 -3.00 -7.62
C LEU A 12 6.67 -2.21 -8.92
N PRO A 13 6.20 -2.84 -10.02
CA PRO A 13 5.98 -2.16 -11.29
C PRO A 13 4.77 -1.22 -11.26
N CYS A 14 4.55 -0.53 -12.38
CA CYS A 14 3.37 0.30 -12.67
C CYS A 14 3.20 1.56 -11.80
N LYS A 15 2.25 2.40 -12.24
CA LYS A 15 1.68 3.48 -11.43
C LYS A 15 0.74 2.86 -10.40
N LYS A 16 0.84 3.30 -9.14
CA LYS A 16 0.18 2.66 -8.00
C LYS A 16 -0.55 3.69 -7.15
N SER A 17 -1.63 3.25 -6.53
CA SER A 17 -2.33 3.96 -5.46
C SER A 17 -2.10 3.21 -4.15
N ILE A 18 -2.21 3.91 -3.02
CA ILE A 18 -2.07 3.31 -1.69
C ILE A 18 -3.32 3.65 -0.88
N ILE A 19 -3.93 2.62 -0.29
CA ILE A 19 -5.13 2.73 0.53
C ILE A 19 -4.82 2.13 1.89
N ARG A 20 -5.04 2.89 2.95
CA ARG A 20 -5.08 2.38 4.31
C ARG A 20 -6.42 1.70 4.56
N MET A 21 -6.36 0.45 4.95
CA MET A 21 -7.52 -0.33 5.35
C MET A 21 -7.52 -0.48 6.86
N CYS A 22 -8.63 -0.13 7.50
CA CYS A 22 -8.80 -0.29 8.93
C CYS A 22 -9.89 -1.30 9.24
N ASN A 23 -9.70 -2.05 10.32
CA ASN A 23 -10.70 -2.89 10.93
C ASN A 23 -10.75 -2.55 12.42
N SER A 24 -11.83 -1.92 12.84
CA SER A 24 -12.01 -1.46 14.22
C SER A 24 -12.32 -2.63 15.16
N SER A 25 -13.02 -3.67 14.69
CA SER A 25 -13.33 -4.88 15.45
C SER A 25 -12.11 -5.59 16.03
N ILE A 26 -10.98 -5.60 15.30
CA ILE A 26 -9.72 -6.22 15.76
C ILE A 26 -8.56 -5.23 15.87
N SER A 27 -8.85 -3.92 15.79
CA SER A 27 -7.84 -2.84 15.83
C SER A 27 -6.66 -3.08 14.90
N LYS A 28 -6.91 -3.58 13.68
CA LYS A 28 -5.87 -3.84 12.68
C LYS A 28 -5.88 -2.79 11.59
N VAL A 29 -4.69 -2.46 11.12
CA VAL A 29 -4.45 -1.59 9.98
C VAL A 29 -3.59 -2.31 8.96
N LEU A 30 -3.90 -2.14 7.69
CA LEU A 30 -3.17 -2.70 6.55
C LEU A 30 -3.10 -1.66 5.44
N ASP A 31 -1.90 -1.26 5.05
CA ASP A 31 -1.68 -0.38 3.91
C ASP A 31 -1.60 -1.23 2.64
N LEU A 32 -2.62 -1.12 1.79
CA LEU A 32 -2.74 -1.85 0.54
C LEU A 32 -2.22 -1.03 -0.62
N ILE A 33 -1.29 -1.61 -1.37
CA ILE A 33 -0.76 -1.08 -2.63
C ILE A 33 -1.54 -1.73 -3.79
N VAL A 34 -2.15 -0.90 -4.63
CA VAL A 34 -2.95 -1.32 -5.78
C VAL A 34 -2.47 -0.65 -7.06
N LEU A 35 -2.89 -1.16 -8.23
CA LEU A 35 -2.76 -0.40 -9.48
C LEU A 35 -3.69 0.82 -9.45
N CYS A 36 -3.27 1.95 -10.03
CA CYS A 36 -4.04 3.21 -9.91
C CYS A 36 -5.50 3.13 -10.36
N ASP A 37 -5.79 2.32 -11.38
CA ASP A 37 -7.11 2.22 -12.00
C ASP A 37 -7.88 0.98 -11.52
N GLN A 38 -7.39 0.29 -10.49
CA GLN A 38 -8.01 -0.91 -9.95
C GLN A 38 -9.19 -0.57 -9.05
N PRO A 39 -10.30 -1.35 -9.09
CA PRO A 39 -11.37 -1.23 -8.12
C PRO A 39 -10.88 -1.47 -6.69
N LEU A 40 -11.38 -0.67 -5.76
CA LEU A 40 -11.07 -0.80 -4.34
C LEU A 40 -11.69 -2.09 -3.74
N PRO A 41 -11.08 -2.65 -2.67
CA PRO A 41 -11.68 -3.74 -1.91
C PRO A 41 -13.08 -3.38 -1.40
N ARG A 42 -13.94 -4.39 -1.24
CA ARG A 42 -15.28 -4.17 -0.69
C ARG A 42 -15.23 -4.12 0.83
N LEU A 43 -15.87 -3.10 1.40
CA LEU A 43 -16.06 -2.99 2.84
C LEU A 43 -16.87 -4.16 3.38
N GLY A 44 -16.54 -4.60 4.60
CA GLY A 44 -17.21 -5.70 5.31
C GLY A 44 -16.99 -7.09 4.69
N LYS A 45 -16.19 -7.20 3.62
CA LYS A 45 -15.93 -8.47 2.94
C LYS A 45 -14.46 -8.84 3.01
N GLU A 46 -14.20 -10.05 3.50
CA GLU A 46 -12.84 -10.60 3.51
C GLU A 46 -12.29 -10.72 2.09
N SER A 47 -11.06 -10.26 1.90
CA SER A 47 -10.34 -10.29 0.63
C SER A 47 -8.93 -10.82 0.83
N THR A 48 -8.37 -11.43 -0.22
CA THR A 48 -6.99 -11.93 -0.23
C THR A 48 -6.06 -10.91 -0.87
N PHE A 49 -4.95 -10.65 -0.19
CA PHE A 49 -3.84 -9.81 -0.62
C PHE A 49 -2.53 -10.58 -0.46
N TYR A 50 -1.41 -9.95 -0.81
CA TYR A 50 -0.11 -10.62 -0.82
C TYR A 50 0.98 -9.76 -0.21
N SER A 51 2.00 -10.41 0.37
CA SER A 51 3.17 -9.69 0.87
C SER A 51 3.97 -9.07 -0.29
N PRO A 52 4.45 -7.81 -0.17
CA PRO A 52 5.30 -7.21 -1.19
C PRO A 52 6.70 -7.84 -1.26
N THR A 53 7.15 -8.51 -0.19
CA THR A 53 8.48 -9.15 -0.13
C THR A 53 8.44 -10.64 -0.48
N ASP A 54 7.28 -11.27 -0.32
CA ASP A 54 7.01 -12.62 -0.80
C ASP A 54 5.64 -12.64 -1.47
N LEU A 55 5.64 -12.52 -2.80
CA LEU A 55 4.42 -12.49 -3.59
C LEU A 55 3.61 -13.79 -3.51
N ASN A 56 4.12 -14.88 -2.92
CA ASN A 56 3.35 -16.10 -2.69
C ASN A 56 2.68 -16.14 -1.31
N LYS A 57 3.16 -15.33 -0.35
CA LYS A 57 2.56 -15.22 0.99
C LYS A 57 1.25 -14.45 0.93
N LYS A 58 0.15 -15.14 1.21
CA LYS A 58 -1.20 -14.58 1.26
C LYS A 58 -1.45 -13.85 2.58
N ILE A 59 -2.26 -12.79 2.52
CA ILE A 59 -2.72 -11.99 3.64
C ILE A 59 -4.24 -11.85 3.49
N MET A 60 -5.00 -12.28 4.49
CA MET A 60 -6.46 -12.13 4.52
C MET A 60 -6.83 -10.91 5.35
N PHE A 61 -7.72 -10.06 4.85
CA PHE A 61 -8.17 -8.87 5.58
C PHE A 61 -9.60 -8.49 5.21
N THR A 62 -10.37 -8.07 6.22
CA THR A 62 -11.74 -7.57 6.07
C THR A 62 -11.75 -6.09 6.42
N PRO A 63 -11.76 -5.18 5.42
CA PRO A 63 -11.74 -3.74 5.67
C PRO A 63 -13.12 -3.24 6.13
N GLU A 64 -13.15 -2.39 7.15
CA GLU A 64 -14.36 -1.66 7.58
C GLU A 64 -14.34 -0.20 7.11
N SER A 65 -13.15 0.37 6.94
CA SER A 65 -12.95 1.66 6.27
C SER A 65 -11.74 1.62 5.34
N LEU A 66 -11.77 2.51 4.34
CA LEU A 66 -10.72 2.71 3.35
C LEU A 66 -10.35 4.19 3.31
N GLU A 67 -9.05 4.48 3.40
CA GLU A 67 -8.52 5.83 3.35
C GLU A 67 -7.40 5.91 2.30
N PRO A 68 -7.57 6.67 1.20
CA PRO A 68 -6.50 6.91 0.24
C PRO A 68 -5.34 7.70 0.88
N LEU A 69 -4.11 7.20 0.76
CA LEU A 69 -2.92 7.83 1.35
C LEU A 69 -2.17 8.76 0.39
N LEU A 70 -2.30 8.54 -0.91
CA LEU A 70 -1.69 9.41 -1.92
C LEU A 70 -2.68 10.50 -2.33
N SER A 71 -2.21 11.74 -2.33
CA SER A 71 -2.96 12.89 -2.86
C SER A 71 -2.10 13.65 -3.87
N VAL A 72 -2.75 14.27 -4.86
CA VAL A 72 -2.07 15.12 -5.83
C VAL A 72 -1.76 16.45 -5.15
N SER A 73 -0.48 16.73 -4.95
CA SER A 73 0.01 18.04 -4.47
C SER A 73 0.31 19.00 -5.61
N TYR A 74 0.63 18.49 -6.80
CA TYR A 74 0.91 19.28 -8.00
C TYR A 74 0.50 18.53 -9.27
N GLY A 75 -0.30 19.17 -10.12
CA GLY A 75 -0.89 18.58 -11.32
C GLY A 75 -0.38 19.17 -12.64
N GLY A 76 0.79 19.84 -12.64
CA GLY A 76 1.33 20.50 -13.84
C GLY A 76 0.89 21.95 -13.96
N THR A 77 -0.37 22.21 -14.32
CA THR A 77 -0.89 23.59 -14.48
C THR A 77 -1.69 24.10 -13.29
N GLY A 78 -1.90 23.26 -12.27
CA GLY A 78 -2.66 23.60 -11.07
C GLY A 78 -1.96 23.13 -9.80
N SER A 79 -2.13 23.92 -8.73
CA SER A 79 -1.79 23.52 -7.38
C SER A 79 -2.77 22.44 -6.91
N GLY A 80 -2.23 21.33 -6.40
CA GLY A 80 -3.03 20.34 -5.68
C GLY A 80 -3.32 20.78 -4.24
N LYS A 81 -3.81 19.86 -3.41
CA LYS A 81 -4.03 20.15 -1.97
C LYS A 81 -2.68 20.51 -1.32
N SER A 82 -2.56 21.75 -0.85
CA SER A 82 -1.47 22.19 0.03
C SER A 82 -2.03 22.47 1.42
N PHE A 83 -1.23 22.22 2.45
CA PHE A 83 -1.49 22.85 3.75
C PHE A 83 -1.30 24.36 3.58
N GLU A 84 -2.29 25.15 3.93
CA GLU A 84 -2.24 26.61 3.78
C GLU A 84 -1.23 27.23 4.76
N THR A 85 -1.05 26.61 5.94
CA THR A 85 -0.06 27.04 6.94
C THR A 85 0.70 25.88 7.59
N ALA A 86 1.83 26.20 8.22
CA ALA A 86 2.57 25.26 9.06
C ALA A 86 1.77 24.82 10.30
N GLU A 87 0.83 25.64 10.80
CA GLU A 87 -0.01 25.28 11.93
C GLU A 87 -1.06 24.23 11.53
N ASP A 88 -1.63 24.33 10.33
CA ASP A 88 -2.54 23.32 9.80
C ASP A 88 -1.86 21.96 9.67
N MET A 89 -0.61 21.96 9.19
CA MET A 89 0.20 20.75 9.12
C MET A 89 0.50 20.18 10.52
N ARG A 90 0.83 21.03 11.50
CA ARG A 90 1.07 20.58 12.88
C ARG A 90 -0.19 20.00 13.53
N SER A 91 -1.34 20.64 13.34
CA SER A 91 -2.62 20.16 13.84
C SER A 91 -2.97 18.80 13.24
N TRP A 92 -2.86 18.67 11.91
CA TRP A 92 -3.08 17.41 11.21
C TRP A 92 -2.13 16.30 11.70
N LEU A 93 -0.83 16.59 11.85
CA LEU A 93 0.15 15.63 12.37
C LEU A 93 -0.21 15.15 13.78
N ARG A 94 -0.67 16.04 14.68
CA ARG A 94 -1.12 15.63 16.02
C ARG A 94 -2.30 14.67 15.95
N THR A 95 -3.32 14.96 15.14
CA THR A 95 -4.47 14.07 14.95
C THR A 95 -4.06 12.69 14.41
N GLN A 96 -3.16 12.66 13.42
CA GLN A 96 -2.64 11.40 12.88
C GLN A 96 -1.84 10.61 13.92
N LEU A 97 -1.02 11.28 14.73
CA LEU A 97 -0.24 10.65 15.79
C LEU A 97 -1.14 10.10 16.89
N GLU A 98 -2.14 10.85 17.36
CA GLU A 98 -3.12 10.39 18.36
C GLU A 98 -3.89 9.15 17.85
N GLY A 99 -4.35 9.19 16.60
CA GLY A 99 -4.95 8.02 15.94
C GLY A 99 -3.98 6.84 15.86
N SER A 100 -2.71 7.08 15.52
CA SER A 100 -1.68 6.04 15.42
C SER A 100 -1.29 5.43 16.77
N VAL A 101 -1.32 6.21 17.86
CA VAL A 101 -1.01 5.73 19.23
C VAL A 101 -2.13 4.83 19.76
N LEU A 102 -3.39 5.12 19.39
CA LEU A 102 -4.50 4.21 19.65
C LEU A 102 -4.35 2.89 18.88
N LEU A 103 -3.83 2.96 17.66
CA LEU A 103 -3.54 1.79 16.83
C LEU A 103 -2.29 1.02 17.29
N SER A 104 -1.28 1.68 17.86
CA SER A 104 -0.02 1.04 18.27
C SER A 104 -0.14 0.26 19.58
N LYS A 105 -1.04 0.65 20.48
CA LYS A 105 -1.29 -0.07 21.74
C LYS A 105 -1.91 -1.46 21.51
N SER A 106 -2.58 -1.67 20.38
CA SER A 106 -3.14 -2.95 19.93
C SER A 106 -2.15 -3.80 19.13
N ILE A 107 -1.00 -3.24 18.73
CA ILE A 107 0.06 -3.92 17.96
C ILE A 107 1.20 -4.31 18.92
N SER A 108 0.88 -5.07 19.97
CA SER A 108 1.88 -5.75 20.79
C SER A 108 2.05 -7.18 20.28
N GLY A 109 2.97 -7.43 19.34
CA GLY A 109 3.32 -8.83 19.04
C GLY A 109 4.14 -9.16 17.79
N SER A 110 4.20 -8.33 16.75
CA SER A 110 5.00 -8.70 15.57
C SER A 110 5.37 -7.50 14.70
N LEU A 111 6.67 -7.34 14.44
CA LEU A 111 7.27 -6.36 13.52
C LEU A 111 7.08 -6.75 12.04
N GLU A 112 6.05 -7.52 11.69
CA GLU A 112 5.76 -7.76 10.28
C GLU A 112 5.18 -6.49 9.64
N PRO A 113 5.65 -6.10 8.44
CA PRO A 113 5.12 -4.94 7.77
C PRO A 113 3.63 -5.15 7.46
N HIS A 114 2.80 -4.23 7.95
CA HIS A 114 1.37 -4.11 7.64
C HIS A 114 1.16 -3.52 6.24
N VAL A 115 1.88 -4.06 5.26
CA VAL A 115 1.80 -3.64 3.86
C VAL A 115 1.48 -4.86 3.03
N ALA A 116 0.49 -4.72 2.15
CA ALA A 116 0.11 -5.75 1.20
C ALA A 116 0.01 -5.19 -0.22
N VAL A 117 0.01 -6.08 -1.20
CA VAL A 117 -0.29 -5.78 -2.60
C VAL A 117 -1.56 -6.51 -3.03
N SER A 118 -2.33 -5.87 -3.92
CA SER A 118 -3.48 -6.50 -4.59
C SER A 118 -3.07 -7.70 -5.45
N SER A 119 -4.01 -8.61 -5.70
CA SER A 119 -3.86 -9.74 -6.63
C SER A 119 -3.40 -9.30 -8.02
N GLU A 120 -4.00 -8.23 -8.56
CA GLU A 120 -3.73 -7.71 -9.89
C GLU A 120 -2.31 -7.14 -9.98
N LEU A 121 -1.90 -6.32 -9.00
CA LEU A 121 -0.51 -5.84 -8.92
C LEU A 121 0.49 -7.00 -8.77
N ARG A 122 0.14 -8.04 -7.99
CA ARG A 122 0.97 -9.25 -7.86
C ARG A 122 1.14 -9.95 -9.21
N GLU A 123 0.07 -10.15 -9.95
CA GLU A 123 0.13 -10.83 -11.26
C GLU A 123 1.02 -10.08 -12.24
N VAL A 124 0.89 -8.74 -12.28
CA VAL A 124 1.76 -7.90 -13.10
C VAL A 124 3.22 -7.98 -12.62
N ALA A 125 3.46 -7.93 -11.31
CA ALA A 125 4.81 -8.06 -10.76
C ALA A 125 5.45 -9.41 -11.14
N LEU A 126 4.74 -10.52 -10.96
CA LEU A 126 5.23 -11.85 -11.33
C LEU A 126 5.47 -11.98 -12.84
N HIS A 127 4.60 -11.39 -13.66
CA HIS A 127 4.78 -11.39 -15.11
C HIS A 127 6.05 -10.64 -15.52
N VAL A 128 6.26 -9.43 -15.01
CA VAL A 128 7.45 -8.62 -15.29
C VAL A 128 8.71 -9.32 -14.75
N MET A 129 8.67 -9.91 -13.54
CA MET A 129 9.79 -10.67 -12.99
C MET A 129 10.21 -11.83 -13.91
N LYS A 130 9.25 -12.57 -14.46
CA LYS A 130 9.54 -13.66 -15.41
C LYS A 130 10.20 -13.16 -16.68
N GLN A 131 9.79 -12.00 -17.19
CA GLN A 131 10.39 -11.41 -18.38
C GLN A 131 11.84 -10.99 -18.14
N GLU A 132 12.11 -10.25 -17.05
CA GLU A 132 13.46 -9.76 -16.72
C GLU A 132 14.43 -10.91 -16.41
N LEU A 133 14.00 -11.93 -15.66
CA LEU A 133 14.83 -13.10 -15.35
C LEU A 133 15.02 -14.03 -16.55
N GLY A 134 14.03 -14.11 -17.45
CA GLY A 134 14.12 -14.88 -18.68
C GLY A 134 15.06 -14.25 -19.73
N THR A 135 15.32 -12.94 -19.64
CA THR A 135 16.31 -12.26 -20.48
C THR A 135 17.75 -12.38 -19.96
N GLU A 136 17.97 -12.63 -18.67
CA GLU A 136 19.32 -12.79 -18.11
C GLU A 136 19.99 -14.13 -18.46
N THR A 137 19.23 -15.14 -18.91
CA THR A 137 19.79 -16.45 -19.32
C THR A 137 20.22 -16.52 -20.80
N LEU A 138 20.12 -15.42 -21.55
CA LEU A 138 20.51 -15.35 -22.97
C LEU A 138 21.59 -14.30 -23.27
N GLY A 139 22.27 -13.78 -22.24
CA GLY A 139 23.37 -12.82 -22.35
C GLY A 139 24.75 -13.45 -22.15
#